data_AF-G2WRY8-F1
#
_entry.id   AF-G2WRY8-F1
#
_cell.length_a   1.000
_cell.length_b   1.000
_cell.length_c   1.000
_cell.angle_alpha   90.00
_cell.angle_beta   90.00
_cell.angle_gamma   90.00
#
_symmetry.space_group_name_H-M   'P 1'
#
loop_
_entity.id
_entity.type
_entity.pdbx_description
1 polymer ?
#
loop_
_entity_poly.entity_id
_entity_poly.type
_entity_poly.pdbx_seq_one_letter_code
_entity_poly.pdbx_strand_id
1 'polypeptide(L)'
;MGAGIIAPGRVFEWTIGGRGTTQTNRKVFVHLPMTKSGKAKIRIDGRDDAVLSEGDGAFVDAVHAGDKLGVESVGEAEAEVIVLDTA
;
A
#
# COMPACT_ATOMS: atom_id res chain seq x y z
N MET A 1 7.93 6.97 -4.24
CA MET A 1 7.93 6.71 -2.79
C MET A 1 7.05 7.72 -2.08
N GLY A 2 6.31 7.31 -1.04
CA GLY A 2 5.43 8.18 -0.28
C GLY A 2 4.85 7.48 0.95
N ALA A 3 4.02 8.20 1.70
CA ALA A 3 3.31 7.68 2.86
C ALA A 3 1.89 8.26 2.93
N GLY A 4 0.98 7.55 3.58
CA GLY A 4 -0.41 7.98 3.77
C GLY A 4 -0.94 7.55 5.14
N ILE A 5 -1.87 8.34 5.69
CA ILE A 5 -2.67 7.97 6.87
C ILE A 5 -4.09 7.75 6.40
N ILE A 6 -4.63 6.57 6.68
CA ILE A 6 -5.89 6.10 6.11
C ILE A 6 -6.86 5.78 7.25
N ALA A 7 -7.94 6.55 7.36
CA ALA A 7 -9.00 6.27 8.32
C ALA A 7 -9.66 4.89 8.03
N PRO A 8 -10.19 4.19 9.05
CA PRO A 8 -10.90 2.93 8.86
C PRO A 8 -11.97 3.00 7.77
N GLY A 9 -12.03 1.98 6.90
CA GLY A 9 -12.96 1.89 5.78
C GLY A 9 -12.69 2.83 4.61
N ARG A 10 -11.52 3.50 4.59
CA ARG A 10 -11.09 4.37 3.48
C ARG A 10 -9.98 3.71 2.67
N VAL A 11 -9.84 4.18 1.44
CA VAL A 11 -8.84 3.72 0.48
C VAL A 11 -7.88 4.86 0.15
N PHE A 12 -6.60 4.56 0.15
CA PHE A 12 -5.53 5.37 -0.40
C PHE A 12 -5.13 4.80 -1.76
N GLU A 13 -5.11 5.64 -2.80
CA GLU A 13 -4.66 5.24 -4.13
C GLU A 13 -3.26 5.76 -4.43
N TRP A 14 -2.33 4.86 -4.73
CA TRP A 14 -1.00 5.19 -5.23
C TRP A 14 -0.94 5.03 -6.75
N THR A 15 -0.35 6.00 -7.45
CA THR A 15 -0.10 5.89 -8.90
C THR A 15 1.34 5.45 -9.14
N ILE A 16 1.52 4.25 -9.68
CA ILE A 16 2.83 3.62 -9.84
C ILE A 16 3.68 4.38 -10.86
N GLY A 17 4.97 4.56 -10.55
CA GLY A 17 5.96 5.25 -11.39
C GLY A 17 5.80 6.78 -11.45
N GLY A 18 4.71 7.34 -10.89
CA GLY A 18 4.42 8.77 -10.92
C GLY A 18 4.54 9.34 -12.34
N ARG A 19 5.28 10.46 -12.50
CA ARG A 19 5.62 11.06 -13.80
C ARG A 19 7.07 10.77 -14.25
N GLY A 20 7.79 9.90 -13.53
CA GLY A 20 9.25 9.81 -13.62
C GLY A 20 9.80 8.70 -14.49
N THR A 21 8.96 7.79 -15.01
CA THR A 21 9.43 6.61 -15.73
C THR A 21 8.35 6.03 -16.65
N THR A 22 8.79 5.32 -17.70
CA THR A 22 7.94 4.55 -18.63
C THR A 22 8.17 3.04 -18.50
N GLN A 23 8.91 2.59 -17.48
CA GLN A 23 9.18 1.17 -17.29
C GLN A 23 7.90 0.37 -17.03
N THR A 24 7.83 -0.80 -17.66
CA THR A 24 6.66 -1.68 -17.68
C THR A 24 6.80 -2.90 -16.77
N ASN A 25 7.95 -3.12 -16.14
CA ASN A 25 8.11 -4.20 -15.17
C ASN A 25 8.62 -3.62 -13.85
N ARG A 26 7.67 -3.22 -13.00
CA ARG A 26 7.96 -2.54 -11.73
C ARG A 26 7.56 -3.42 -10.56
N LYS A 27 8.14 -3.10 -9.41
CA LYS A 27 7.83 -3.72 -8.14
C LYS A 27 7.66 -2.64 -7.09
N VAL A 28 6.57 -2.68 -6.35
CA VAL A 28 6.24 -1.70 -5.31
C VAL A 28 6.20 -2.42 -3.97
N PHE A 29 6.87 -1.87 -2.97
CA PHE A 29 6.78 -2.38 -1.61
C PHE A 29 5.80 -1.53 -0.79
N VAL A 30 4.87 -2.19 -0.11
CA VAL A 30 3.91 -1.59 0.80
C VAL A 30 4.19 -2.10 2.20
N HIS A 31 4.29 -1.21 3.18
CA HIS A 31 4.52 -1.56 4.58
C HIS A 31 3.52 -0.84 5.49
N LEU A 32 3.01 -1.56 6.48
CA LEU A 32 2.20 -1.04 7.57
C LEU A 32 3.05 -1.03 8.86
N PRO A 33 3.60 0.10 9.30
CA PRO A 33 4.34 0.18 10.56
C PRO A 33 3.44 -0.10 11.77
N MET A 34 4.05 -0.57 12.86
CA MET A 34 3.34 -0.91 14.09
C MET A 34 3.15 0.32 14.98
N THR A 35 2.07 1.08 14.76
CA THR A 35 1.80 2.33 15.50
C THR A 35 0.50 2.34 16.29
N LYS A 36 -0.41 1.37 16.10
CA LYS A 36 -1.74 1.33 16.74
C LYS A 36 -1.98 0.08 17.58
N SER A 37 -0.91 -0.55 18.07
CA SER A 37 -0.98 -1.73 18.96
C SER A 37 -1.72 -2.92 18.32
N GLY A 38 -1.50 -3.15 17.02
CA GLY A 38 -2.11 -4.24 16.26
C GLY A 38 -3.55 -3.99 15.82
N LYS A 39 -4.07 -2.76 15.97
CA LYS A 39 -5.44 -2.38 15.59
C LYS A 39 -5.55 -1.93 14.14
N ALA A 40 -4.44 -1.54 13.51
CA ALA A 40 -4.42 -1.24 12.09
C ALA A 40 -4.21 -2.52 11.26
N LYS A 41 -4.92 -2.60 10.14
CA LYS A 41 -4.78 -3.62 9.11
C LYS A 41 -5.04 -3.00 7.76
N ILE A 42 -4.31 -3.43 6.75
CA ILE A 42 -4.52 -2.98 5.38
C ILE A 42 -4.80 -4.13 4.42
N ARG A 43 -5.65 -3.88 3.43
CA ARG A 43 -5.87 -4.77 2.29
C ARG A 43 -5.33 -4.13 1.03
N ILE A 44 -4.64 -4.90 0.20
CA ILE A 44 -4.08 -4.43 -1.06
C ILE A 44 -4.98 -4.86 -2.22
N ASP A 45 -5.40 -3.89 -3.06
CA ASP A 45 -6.22 -4.07 -4.27
C ASP A 45 -7.50 -4.91 -4.08
N GLY A 46 -8.13 -4.83 -2.90
CA GLY A 46 -9.38 -5.55 -2.63
C GLY A 46 -9.24 -7.08 -2.59
N ARG A 47 -8.01 -7.61 -2.56
CA ARG A 47 -7.76 -9.06 -2.48
C ARG A 47 -7.84 -9.53 -1.04
N ASP A 48 -8.75 -10.46 -0.74
CA ASP A 48 -8.97 -10.95 0.62
C ASP A 48 -7.80 -11.78 1.17
N ASP A 49 -6.95 -12.34 0.31
CA ASP A 49 -5.72 -13.04 0.66
C ASP A 49 -4.51 -12.11 0.84
N ALA A 50 -4.67 -10.80 0.61
CA ALA A 50 -3.61 -9.79 0.73
C ALA A 50 -3.90 -8.78 1.85
N VAL A 51 -4.18 -9.28 3.06
CA VAL A 51 -4.35 -8.48 4.28
C VAL A 51 -3.06 -8.48 5.10
N LEU A 52 -2.52 -7.30 5.36
CA LEU A 52 -1.33 -7.08 6.17
C LEU A 52 -1.71 -6.55 7.55
N SER A 53 -1.04 -7.08 8.58
CA SER A 53 -1.11 -6.57 9.94
C SER A 53 0.03 -5.61 10.23
N GLU A 54 -0.05 -4.89 11.34
CA GLU A 54 1.04 -4.02 11.79
C GLU A 54 2.38 -4.76 11.89
N GLY A 55 3.42 -4.17 11.29
CA GLY A 55 4.75 -4.75 11.15
C GLY A 55 4.98 -5.47 9.81
N ASP A 56 3.92 -5.86 9.11
CA ASP A 56 4.03 -6.60 7.86
C ASP A 56 4.38 -5.68 6.68
N GLY A 57 4.96 -6.28 5.65
CA GLY A 57 5.15 -5.65 4.36
C GLY A 57 5.01 -6.64 3.22
N ALA A 58 4.56 -6.15 2.07
CA ALA A 58 4.40 -6.96 0.87
C ALA A 58 4.98 -6.25 -0.33
N PHE A 59 5.47 -7.05 -1.27
CA PHE A 59 5.75 -6.58 -2.60
C PHE A 59 4.57 -6.85 -3.52
N VAL A 60 4.22 -5.84 -4.31
CA VAL A 60 3.32 -5.92 -5.46
C VAL A 60 4.19 -5.89 -6.71
N ASP A 61 4.21 -6.97 -7.46
CA ASP A 61 5.02 -7.14 -8.67
C ASP A 61 4.15 -7.15 -9.94
N ALA A 62 4.80 -7.29 -11.10
CA ALA A 62 4.16 -7.32 -12.41
C ALA A 62 3.24 -6.10 -12.69
N VAL A 63 3.59 -4.95 -12.11
CA VAL A 63 2.87 -3.68 -12.24
C VAL A 63 3.60 -2.71 -13.17
N HIS A 64 2.85 -1.79 -13.76
CA HIS A 64 3.32 -0.86 -14.79
C HIS A 64 3.24 0.59 -14.30
N ALA A 65 4.05 1.46 -14.90
CA ALA A 65 3.89 2.90 -14.69
C ALA A 65 2.49 3.35 -15.14
N GLY A 66 1.80 4.11 -14.29
CA GLY A 66 0.43 4.57 -14.51
C GLY A 66 -0.65 3.73 -13.84
N ASP A 67 -0.34 2.48 -13.44
CA ASP A 67 -1.28 1.63 -12.71
C ASP A 67 -1.65 2.27 -11.35
N LYS A 68 -2.89 1.99 -10.90
CA LYS A 68 -3.41 2.42 -9.61
C LYS A 68 -3.34 1.26 -8.63
N LEU A 69 -2.66 1.48 -7.52
CA LEU A 69 -2.58 0.55 -6.40
C LEU A 69 -3.43 1.08 -5.25
N GLY A 70 -4.50 0.36 -4.92
CA GLY A 70 -5.40 0.66 -3.81
C GLY A 70 -4.91 0.02 -2.52
N VAL A 71 -4.81 0.81 -1.46
CA VAL A 71 -4.55 0.35 -0.09
C VAL A 71 -5.72 0.75 0.78
N GLU A 72 -6.48 -0.23 1.26
CA GLU A 72 -7.66 -0.02 2.09
C GLU A 72 -7.31 -0.24 3.56
N SER A 73 -7.76 0.65 4.45
CA SER A 73 -7.71 0.41 5.90
C SER A 73 -8.91 -0.42 6.32
N VAL A 74 -8.67 -1.66 6.74
CA VAL A 74 -9.70 -2.64 7.14
C VAL A 74 -9.64 -2.97 8.63
N GLY A 75 -8.77 -2.28 9.38
CA GLY A 75 -8.64 -2.38 10.82
C GLY A 75 -9.60 -1.48 11.60
N GLU A 76 -9.41 -1.43 12.91
CA GLU A 76 -10.20 -0.62 13.85
C GLU A 76 -9.61 0.78 14.07
N ALA A 77 -8.37 0.99 13.66
CA ALA A 77 -7.65 2.25 13.80
C ALA A 77 -7.08 2.73 12.45
N GLU A 78 -6.66 4.00 12.40
CA GLU A 78 -6.03 4.57 11.21
C GLU A 78 -4.77 3.78 10.82
N ALA A 79 -4.65 3.45 9.55
CA ALA A 79 -3.48 2.78 9.00
C ALA A 79 -2.48 3.82 8.50
N GLU A 80 -1.26 3.78 9.03
CA GLU A 80 -0.13 4.54 8.53
C GLU A 80 0.59 3.65 7.51
N VAL A 81 0.63 4.04 6.24
CA VAL A 81 1.17 3.19 5.16
C VAL A 81 2.36 3.86 4.53
N ILE A 82 3.42 3.09 4.29
CA ILE A 82 4.60 3.52 3.53
C ILE A 82 4.60 2.76 2.20
N VAL A 83 4.77 3.49 1.10
CA VAL A 83 4.88 2.94 -0.25
C VAL A 83 6.25 3.27 -0.82
N LEU A 84 7.06 2.23 -1.01
CA LEU A 84 8.33 2.32 -1.71
C LEU A 84 8.13 1.86 -3.16
N ASP A 85 7.89 2.84 -4.01
CA ASP A 85 7.85 2.69 -5.45
C ASP A 85 9.16 3.23 -6.02
N THR A 86 10.10 2.31 -6.21
CA THR A 86 11.42 2.57 -6.81
C THR A 86 11.60 1.64 -8.00
N ALA A 87 12.14 2.20 -9.08
CA ALA A 87 12.54 1.45 -10.27
C ALA A 87 13.76 0.57 -9.97
#